data_AF-A0A965J153-F1
#
_entry.id   AF-A0A965J153-F1
#
_cell.length_a   1.000
_cell.length_b   1.000
_cell.length_c   1.000
_cell.angle_alpha   90.00
_cell.angle_beta   90.00
_cell.angle_gamma   90.00
#
_symmetry.space_group_name_H-M   'P 1'
#
loop_
_entity.id
_entity.type
_entity.pdbx_description
1 polymer ?
#
loop_
_entity_poly.entity_id
_entity_poly.type
_entity_poly.pdbx_seq_one_letter_code
_entity_poly.pdbx_strand_id
1 'polypeptide(L)'
;MADEDLNPLQHEVLASLRIPDGWQPIEPHVIADVEQLLVDALESVKGRFTRENPLRINKHGLSTVHGCEKHHVEQKKEAFSWNVNTVRGTIVHKA
;
A
#
# COMPACT_ATOMS: atom_id res chain seq x y z
N MET A 1 17.12 31.07 -23.47
CA MET A 1 16.53 31.17 -24.82
C MET A 1 16.12 29.78 -25.32
N ALA A 2 15.26 29.08 -24.56
CA ALA A 2 14.73 27.76 -24.95
C ALA A 2 13.21 27.63 -24.68
N ASP A 3 12.61 28.66 -24.07
CA ASP A 3 11.21 28.65 -23.62
C ASP A 3 10.25 29.20 -24.70
N GLU A 4 10.77 29.96 -25.69
CA GLU A 4 9.96 30.57 -26.76
C GLU A 4 9.62 29.62 -27.92
N ASP A 5 10.27 28.45 -28.02
CA ASP A 5 10.05 27.45 -29.09
C ASP A 5 9.15 26.27 -28.65
N LEU A 6 8.53 26.33 -27.46
CA LEU A 6 7.68 25.26 -26.97
C LEU A 6 6.28 25.33 -27.57
N ASN A 7 5.71 24.18 -27.88
CA ASN A 7 4.33 24.10 -28.33
C ASN A 7 3.35 24.24 -27.14
N PRO A 8 2.05 24.54 -27.38
CA PRO A 8 1.09 24.78 -26.31
C PRO A 8 0.95 23.64 -25.28
N LEU A 9 1.04 22.38 -25.72
CA LEU A 9 0.98 21.23 -24.82
C LEU A 9 2.22 21.14 -23.93
N GLN A 10 3.40 21.47 -24.47
CA GLN A 10 4.63 21.50 -23.70
C GLN A 10 4.59 22.58 -22.62
N HIS A 11 3.99 23.75 -22.91
CA HIS A 11 3.75 24.78 -21.90
C HIS A 11 2.79 24.33 -20.80
N GLU A 12 1.70 23.64 -21.14
CA GLU A 12 0.78 23.07 -20.13
C GLU A 12 1.47 22.02 -19.24
N VAL A 13 2.25 21.13 -19.84
CA VAL A 13 3.00 20.11 -19.11
C VAL A 13 3.99 20.78 -18.15
N LEU A 14 4.78 21.76 -18.60
CA LEU A 14 5.70 22.50 -17.73
C LEU A 14 4.95 23.25 -16.63
N ALA A 15 3.81 23.87 -16.94
CA ALA A 15 2.99 24.56 -15.96
C ALA A 15 2.41 23.62 -14.89
N SER A 16 2.22 22.33 -15.21
CA SER A 16 1.77 21.31 -14.24
C SER A 16 2.90 20.67 -13.42
N LEU A 17 4.10 20.57 -14.00
CA LEU A 17 5.27 19.99 -13.36
C LEU A 17 6.08 21.00 -12.54
N ARG A 18 5.86 22.30 -12.76
CA ARG A 18 6.55 23.34 -12.01
C ARG A 18 6.23 23.22 -10.53
N ILE A 19 7.24 23.45 -9.73
CA ILE A 19 7.08 23.71 -8.31
C ILE A 19 6.20 24.97 -8.19
N PRO A 20 5.08 24.93 -7.44
CA PRO A 20 4.20 26.08 -7.29
C PRO A 20 4.94 27.30 -6.73
N ASP A 21 4.52 28.50 -7.13
CA ASP A 21 5.07 29.73 -6.58
C ASP A 21 4.86 29.76 -5.05
N GLY A 22 5.94 30.05 -4.31
CA GLY A 22 5.92 30.05 -2.85
C GLY A 22 6.03 28.67 -2.19
N TRP A 23 6.23 27.59 -2.95
CA TRP A 23 6.58 26.30 -2.37
C TRP A 23 7.86 26.42 -1.54
N GLN A 24 7.82 25.84 -0.34
CA GLN A 24 8.97 25.71 0.55
C GLN A 24 9.25 24.21 0.72
N PRO A 25 10.53 23.80 0.82
CA PRO A 25 10.88 22.46 1.21
C PRO A 25 10.22 22.08 2.54
N ILE A 26 9.90 20.79 2.68
CA ILE A 26 9.50 20.25 3.98
C ILE A 26 10.68 20.42 4.94
N GLU A 27 10.39 20.91 6.15
CA GLU A 27 11.40 21.08 7.18
C GLU A 27 12.08 19.74 7.51
N PRO A 28 13.41 19.67 7.63
CA PRO A 28 14.13 18.41 7.80
C PRO A 28 13.65 17.56 8.99
N HIS A 29 13.20 18.21 10.08
CA HIS A 29 12.69 17.51 11.26
C HIS A 29 11.41 16.71 10.98
N VAL A 30 10.56 17.15 10.03
CA VAL A 30 9.31 16.45 9.70
C VAL A 30 9.59 15.04 9.20
N ILE A 31 10.67 14.85 8.44
CA ILE A 31 11.06 13.52 7.94
C ILE A 31 11.46 12.64 9.12
N ALA A 32 12.32 13.16 10.02
CA ALA A 32 12.75 12.43 11.21
C ALA A 32 11.59 12.10 12.15
N ASP A 33 10.65 13.02 12.33
CA ASP A 33 9.48 12.85 13.19
C ASP A 33 8.52 11.79 12.61
N VAL A 34 8.30 11.79 11.29
CA VAL A 34 7.49 10.78 10.61
C VAL A 34 8.16 9.41 10.71
N GLU A 35 9.48 9.32 10.53
CA GLU A 35 10.22 8.08 10.73
C GLU A 35 10.08 7.56 12.16
N GLN A 36 10.26 8.42 13.16
CA GLN A 36 10.11 8.04 14.57
C GLN A 36 8.69 7.58 14.87
N LEU A 37 7.67 8.29 14.39
CA LEU A 37 6.27 7.93 14.56
C LEU A 37 5.97 6.55 13.95
N LEU A 38 6.51 6.25 12.77
CA LEU A 38 6.37 4.94 12.14
C LEU A 38 7.05 3.84 12.95
N VAL A 39 8.27 4.08 13.43
CA VAL A 39 9.01 3.14 14.27
C VAL A 39 8.24 2.84 15.56
N ASP A 40 7.77 3.88 16.25
CA ASP A 40 7.03 3.76 17.51
C ASP A 40 5.71 2.99 17.30
N ALA A 41 4.97 3.30 16.24
CA ALA A 41 3.73 2.60 15.90
C ALA A 41 3.95 1.11 15.62
N LEU A 42 5.12 0.74 15.09
CA LEU A 42 5.49 -0.62 14.75
C LEU A 42 6.19 -1.38 15.89
N GLU A 43 6.45 -0.74 17.04
CA GLU A 43 7.18 -1.38 18.15
C GLU A 43 6.48 -2.66 18.64
N SER A 44 5.13 -2.69 18.63
CA SER A 44 4.34 -3.86 19.05
C SER A 44 4.52 -5.12 18.17
N VAL A 45 5.00 -4.94 16.93
CA VAL A 45 5.26 -6.04 15.98
C VAL A 45 6.75 -6.37 15.84
N LYS A 46 7.61 -5.66 16.55
CA LYS A 46 9.06 -5.93 16.59
C LYS A 46 9.34 -7.35 17.04
N GLY A 47 10.24 -8.02 16.32
CA GLY A 47 10.63 -9.40 16.59
C GLY A 47 9.59 -10.46 16.23
N ARG A 48 8.36 -10.10 15.82
CA ARG A 48 7.34 -11.07 15.38
C ARG A 48 7.68 -11.74 14.05
N PHE A 49 8.49 -11.06 13.23
CA PHE A 49 8.90 -11.52 11.91
C PHE A 49 10.43 -11.54 11.83
N THR A 50 10.98 -12.64 11.33
CA THR A 50 12.43 -12.81 11.09
C THR A 50 12.66 -13.25 9.64
N ARG A 51 13.91 -13.43 9.23
CA ARG A 51 14.21 -13.98 7.90
C ARG A 51 13.73 -15.43 7.78
N GLU A 52 13.81 -16.19 8.87
CA GLU A 52 13.40 -17.57 8.98
C GLU A 52 11.87 -17.71 9.13
N ASN A 53 11.22 -16.67 9.67
CA ASN A 53 9.76 -16.57 9.79
C ASN A 53 9.26 -15.21 9.24
N PRO A 54 9.24 -15.03 7.91
CA PRO A 54 8.90 -13.75 7.30
C PRO A 54 7.40 -13.46 7.37
N LEU A 55 7.04 -12.18 7.42
CA LEU A 55 5.68 -11.74 7.18
C LEU A 55 5.27 -12.10 5.74
N ARG A 56 4.28 -12.98 5.59
CA ARG A 56 3.71 -13.34 4.28
C ARG A 56 2.46 -12.51 3.99
N ILE A 57 2.57 -11.61 3.02
CA ILE A 57 1.46 -10.81 2.52
C ILE A 57 1.03 -11.38 1.16
N ASN A 58 -0.27 -11.64 0.98
CA ASN A 58 -0.83 -12.05 -0.31
C ASN A 58 -2.17 -11.35 -0.55
N LYS A 59 -2.58 -11.28 -1.82
CA LYS A 59 -3.82 -10.60 -2.24
C LYS A 59 -5.03 -11.08 -1.46
N HIS A 60 -5.18 -12.40 -1.30
CA HIS A 60 -6.31 -12.99 -0.60
C HIS A 60 -6.38 -12.57 0.88
N GLY A 61 -5.24 -12.57 1.58
CA GLY A 61 -5.12 -12.12 2.96
C GLY A 61 -5.50 -10.65 3.13
N LEU A 62 -5.00 -9.78 2.25
CA LEU A 62 -5.36 -8.36 2.25
C LEU A 62 -6.86 -8.17 2.00
N SER A 63 -7.42 -8.80 0.96
CA SER A 63 -8.84 -8.68 0.62
C SER A 63 -9.76 -9.16 1.75
N THR A 64 -9.39 -10.25 2.44
CA THR A 64 -10.21 -10.80 3.52
C THR A 64 -10.15 -9.98 4.80
N VAL A 65 -8.96 -9.48 5.19
CA VAL A 65 -8.82 -8.56 6.33
C VAL A 65 -9.62 -7.27 6.10
N HIS A 66 -9.51 -6.67 4.91
CA HIS A 66 -10.25 -5.44 4.58
C HIS A 66 -11.76 -5.66 4.39
N GLY A 67 -12.18 -6.88 4.06
CA GLY A 67 -13.61 -7.22 4.00
C GLY A 67 -14.23 -7.38 5.39
N CYS A 68 -13.58 -8.13 6.29
CA CYS A 68 -13.95 -8.25 7.70
C CYS A 68 -12.81 -8.91 8.50
N GLU A 69 -12.08 -8.12 9.28
CA GLU A 69 -10.93 -8.61 10.07
C GLU A 69 -11.32 -9.74 11.04
N LYS A 70 -12.44 -9.58 11.76
CA LYS A 70 -12.93 -10.59 12.70
C LYS A 70 -13.12 -11.94 12.01
N HIS A 71 -13.77 -11.93 10.85
CA HIS A 71 -14.01 -13.14 10.08
C HIS A 71 -12.71 -13.73 9.52
N HIS A 72 -11.76 -12.91 9.08
CA HIS A 72 -10.44 -13.36 8.66
C HIS A 72 -9.69 -14.10 9.78
N VAL A 73 -9.72 -13.57 11.01
CA VAL A 73 -9.08 -14.19 12.18
C VAL A 73 -9.76 -15.51 12.57
N GLU A 74 -11.09 -15.57 12.49
CA GLU A 74 -11.85 -16.80 12.73
C GLU A 74 -11.54 -17.88 11.69
N GLN A 75 -11.57 -17.55 10.39
CA GLN A 75 -11.23 -18.48 9.31
C GLN A 75 -9.82 -19.06 9.44
N LYS A 76 -8.83 -18.29 9.90
CA LYS A 76 -7.45 -18.78 10.11
C LYS A 76 -7.34 -19.89 11.15
N LYS A 77 -8.32 -20.02 12.05
CA LYS A 77 -8.35 -21.08 13.08
C LYS A 77 -8.95 -22.38 12.54
N GLU A 78 -9.70 -22.30 11.45
CA GLU A 78 -10.38 -23.44 10.85
C GLU A 78 -9.51 -24.11 9.79
N ALA A 79 -9.65 -25.43 9.64
CA ALA A 79 -9.10 -26.11 8.48
C ALA A 79 -9.83 -25.64 7.23
N PHE A 80 -9.12 -25.60 6.09
CA PHE A 80 -9.75 -25.30 4.82
C PHE A 80 -10.96 -26.23 4.58
N SER A 81 -12.10 -25.64 4.25
CA SER A 81 -13.31 -26.36 3.88
C SER A 81 -13.88 -25.83 2.57
N TRP A 82 -14.44 -26.74 1.77
CA TRP A 82 -15.15 -26.37 0.56
C TRP A 82 -16.45 -25.65 0.94
N ASN A 83 -16.66 -24.49 0.35
CA ASN A 83 -17.93 -23.78 0.41
C ASN A 83 -18.35 -23.32 -0.99
N VAL A 84 -19.62 -22.96 -1.14
CA VAL A 84 -20.21 -22.58 -2.43
C VAL A 84 -19.44 -21.43 -3.10
N ASN A 85 -18.93 -20.48 -2.33
CA ASN A 85 -18.16 -19.36 -2.88
C ASN A 85 -16.81 -19.81 -3.45
N THR A 86 -16.07 -20.66 -2.73
CA THR A 86 -14.79 -21.21 -3.19
C THR A 86 -14.96 -22.10 -4.41
N VAL A 87 -16.00 -22.95 -4.43
CA VAL A 87 -16.32 -23.81 -5.58
C VAL A 87 -16.62 -22.96 -6.82
N ARG A 88 -17.52 -21.98 -6.69
CA ARG A 88 -17.89 -21.08 -7.80
C ARG A 88 -16.68 -20.31 -8.33
N GLY A 89 -15.87 -19.74 -7.43
CA GLY A 89 -14.64 -19.04 -7.82
C GLY A 89 -13.65 -19.95 -8.55
N THR A 90 -13.49 -21.19 -8.09
CA THR A 90 -12.59 -22.17 -8.71
C THR A 90 -13.03 -22.54 -10.13
N ILE A 91 -14.34 -22.78 -10.33
CA ILE A 91 -14.89 -23.08 -11.66
C ILE A 91 -14.70 -21.89 -12.59
N VAL A 92 -15.08 -20.67 -12.18
CA VAL A 92 -14.97 -19.47 -13.02
C VAL A 92 -13.52 -19.14 -13.39
N HIS A 93 -12.55 -19.38 -12.48
CA HIS A 93 -11.14 -19.11 -12.78
C HIS A 93 -10.44 -20.20 -13.59
N LYS A 94 -10.97 -21.43 -13.63
CA LYS A 94 -10.36 -22.56 -14.33
C LYS A 94 -11.08 -22.97 -15.61
N ALA A 95 -12.29 -22.47 -15.85
CA ALA A 95 -13.02 -22.60 -17.11
C ALA A 95 -12.51 -21.59 -18.13
#